data_AF-A0AAN7QBQ1-F1
#
_entry.id   AF-A0AAN7QBQ1-F1
#
_cell.length_a   1.000
_cell.length_b   1.000
_cell.length_c   1.000
_cell.angle_alpha   90.00
_cell.angle_beta   90.00
_cell.angle_gamma   90.00
#
_symmetry.space_group_name_H-M   'P 1'
#
loop_
_entity.id
_entity.type
_entity.pdbx_description
1 polymer ?
#
loop_
_entity_poly.entity_id
_entity_poly.type
_entity_poly.pdbx_seq_one_letter_code
_entity_poly.pdbx_strand_id
1 'polypeptide(L)'
;MSINAEDGNRKGVIVETRMQLKEEEIVFQRSKRTTRSSEWNKDAESSDEDQEEGRKYRKFSLLNIHASTEVSKEIKKLEFYEKVEEMYNAIPNFDVKILLSDMNTKIGREERNIPITGKENLHKLTNDNEQKLIEFAAKNRMVIKTTQLKHKNNRKVTWRKIDGKVSN
;
A
#
# COMPACT_ATOMS: atom_id res chain seq x y z
N MET A 1 17.12 19.83 4.89
CA MET A 1 16.95 19.14 6.18
C MET A 1 16.87 17.64 5.89
N SER A 2 17.92 16.92 6.27
CA SER A 2 18.01 15.47 6.13
C SER A 2 17.28 14.83 7.32
N ILE A 3 16.26 14.03 7.05
CA ILE A 3 15.57 13.26 8.09
C ILE A 3 16.38 11.98 8.35
N ASN A 4 17.08 11.99 9.48
CA ASN A 4 17.78 10.84 10.03
C ASN A 4 16.78 9.70 10.28
N ALA A 5 17.13 8.50 9.82
CA ALA A 5 16.40 7.28 10.04
C ALA A 5 16.83 6.66 11.38
N GLU A 6 16.51 7.32 12.48
CA GLU A 6 16.61 6.75 13.82
C GLU A 6 15.22 6.80 14.45
N ASP A 7 14.53 5.66 14.35
CA ASP A 7 13.65 5.12 15.38
C ASP A 7 12.91 3.91 14.80
N GLY A 8 12.85 2.82 15.58
CA GLY A 8 12.28 1.53 15.21
C GLY A 8 10.78 1.50 14.92
N ASN A 9 10.16 2.62 14.55
CA ASN A 9 8.75 2.73 14.20
C ASN A 9 8.55 2.54 12.69
N ARG A 10 8.03 1.37 12.30
CA ARG A 10 8.07 0.87 10.92
C ARG A 10 6.94 1.47 10.08
N LYS A 11 7.30 2.12 8.98
CA LYS A 11 6.34 2.74 8.04
C LYS A 11 5.52 1.67 7.31
N GLY A 12 4.20 1.82 7.29
CA GLY A 12 3.32 1.05 6.42
C GLY A 12 3.37 1.55 4.97
N VAL A 13 2.96 0.70 4.01
CA VAL A 13 2.98 1.05 2.58
C VAL A 13 1.59 0.85 1.99
N ILE A 14 1.14 1.83 1.20
CA ILE A 14 -0.06 1.72 0.38
C ILE A 14 0.37 1.53 -1.07
N VAL A 15 -0.16 0.51 -1.73
CA VAL A 15 0.08 0.22 -3.14
C VAL A 15 -1.26 0.15 -3.85
N GLU A 16 -1.46 1.01 -4.83
CA GLU A 16 -2.62 0.90 -5.71
C GLU A 16 -2.41 -0.22 -6.71
N THR A 17 -3.43 -1.05 -6.92
CA THR A 17 -3.39 -2.20 -7.81
C THR A 17 -4.48 -2.11 -8.86
N ARG A 18 -4.20 -2.68 -10.03
CA ARG A 18 -5.17 -2.78 -11.12
C ARG A 18 -6.06 -3.99 -10.86
N MET A 19 -7.24 -3.78 -10.29
CA MET A 19 -8.19 -4.86 -10.00
C MET A 19 -9.32 -4.87 -11.05
N GLN A 20 -9.73 -6.06 -11.51
CA GLN A 20 -10.88 -6.23 -12.40
C GLN A 20 -12.15 -6.42 -11.56
N LEU A 21 -13.24 -5.78 -11.99
CA LEU A 21 -14.54 -5.66 -11.33
C LEU A 21 -14.92 -6.86 -10.45
N LYS A 22 -14.89 -6.64 -9.14
CA LYS A 22 -15.63 -7.41 -8.13
C LYS A 22 -16.28 -6.41 -7.17
N GLU A 23 -17.38 -6.82 -6.54
CA GLU A 23 -18.10 -6.04 -5.51
C GLU A 23 -17.15 -5.62 -4.36
N GLU A 24 -17.57 -4.67 -3.52
CA GLU A 24 -16.83 -4.21 -2.34
C GLU A 24 -16.36 -5.40 -1.49
N GLU A 25 -15.08 -5.74 -1.58
CA GLU A 25 -14.50 -6.88 -0.89
C GLU A 25 -13.27 -6.40 -0.12
N ILE A 26 -13.19 -6.80 1.15
CA ILE A 26 -11.99 -6.64 1.96
C ILE A 26 -11.41 -8.03 2.19
N VAL A 27 -10.23 -8.29 1.63
CA VAL A 27 -9.54 -9.57 1.76
C VAL A 27 -8.28 -9.37 2.59
N PHE A 28 -8.21 -10.06 3.73
CA PHE A 28 -7.03 -10.08 4.58
C PHE A 28 -6.18 -11.31 4.29
N GLN A 29 -4.91 -11.09 3.96
CA GLN A 29 -3.95 -12.16 3.77
C GLN A 29 -2.72 -11.94 4.65
N ARG A 30 -2.32 -12.99 5.38
CA ARG A 30 -1.13 -12.97 6.23
C ARG A 30 -0.17 -14.05 5.78
N SER A 31 1.10 -13.70 5.64
CA SER A 31 2.14 -14.67 5.34
C SER A 31 2.23 -15.69 6.48
N LYS A 32 2.05 -16.98 6.15
CA LYS A 32 2.55 -18.07 7.00
C LYS A 32 4.07 -18.17 6.80
N ARG A 33 4.75 -18.60 7.86
CA ARG A 33 6.22 -18.68 8.00
C ARG A 33 6.85 -19.19 6.69
N THR A 34 7.72 -18.40 6.06
CA THR A 34 8.49 -18.83 4.89
C THR A 34 9.87 -19.26 5.34
N THR A 35 10.04 -20.55 5.61
CA THR A 35 11.36 -21.17 5.57
C THR A 35 11.68 -21.41 4.11
N ARG A 36 12.81 -20.89 3.62
CA ARG A 36 13.36 -21.30 2.33
C ARG A 36 13.54 -22.82 2.42
N SER A 37 12.85 -23.58 1.58
CA SER A 37 13.17 -25.00 1.40
C SER A 37 14.65 -25.08 1.02
N SER A 38 15.41 -25.84 1.79
CA SER A 38 16.84 -26.07 1.60
C SER A 38 17.17 -26.87 0.32
N GLU A 39 16.19 -27.17 -0.55
CA GLU A 39 16.39 -28.00 -1.75
C GLU A 39 16.88 -27.26 -3.00
N TRP A 40 17.56 -26.12 -2.84
CA TRP A 40 18.31 -25.49 -3.94
C TRP A 40 19.75 -25.25 -3.51
N ASN A 41 20.50 -26.35 -3.42
CA ASN A 41 21.92 -26.54 -3.73
C ASN A 41 22.33 -27.93 -3.20
N LYS A 42 22.34 -28.96 -4.06
CA LYS A 42 22.89 -30.29 -3.71
C LYS A 42 24.37 -30.46 -4.08
N ASP A 43 25.01 -29.43 -4.65
CA ASP A 43 26.37 -29.56 -5.20
C ASP A 43 27.41 -28.64 -4.54
N ALA A 44 27.27 -28.36 -3.25
CA ALA A 44 28.32 -27.65 -2.49
C ALA A 44 28.69 -28.44 -1.25
N GLU A 45 29.47 -29.51 -1.43
CA GLU A 45 30.30 -30.06 -0.37
C GLU A 45 31.46 -29.09 -0.11
N SER A 46 31.38 -28.29 0.97
CA SER A 46 32.49 -28.16 1.92
C SER A 46 32.06 -27.33 3.14
N SER A 47 32.07 -27.98 4.30
CA SER A 47 32.74 -27.54 5.52
C SER A 47 32.54 -26.10 6.01
N ASP A 48 31.30 -25.65 6.21
CA ASP A 48 31.03 -24.48 7.05
C ASP A 48 30.09 -24.90 8.20
N GLU A 49 30.68 -25.30 9.34
CA GLU A 49 30.03 -25.21 10.66
C GLU A 49 29.95 -23.72 11.06
N ASP A 50 29.25 -22.92 10.27
CA ASP A 50 29.08 -21.49 10.53
C ASP A 50 27.69 -21.23 11.11
N GLN A 51 27.67 -21.10 12.43
CA GLN A 51 26.82 -20.20 13.23
C GLN A 51 25.49 -19.80 12.57
N GLU A 52 24.41 -20.52 12.92
CA GLU A 52 23.03 -20.15 12.59
C GLU A 52 22.59 -18.92 13.42
N GLU A 53 23.27 -17.78 13.24
CA GLU A 53 22.92 -16.51 13.86
C GLU A 53 21.60 -16.03 13.24
N GLY A 54 20.52 -16.21 14.01
CA GLY A 54 19.12 -16.14 13.58
C GLY A 54 18.80 -14.95 12.67
N ARG A 55 18.68 -15.23 11.37
CA ARG A 55 18.22 -14.25 10.38
C ARG A 55 16.80 -13.83 10.75
N LYS A 56 16.65 -12.59 11.25
CA LYS A 56 15.38 -12.02 11.73
C LYS A 56 14.39 -11.83 10.56
N TYR A 57 13.58 -12.86 10.28
CA TYR A 57 12.53 -12.78 9.28
C TYR A 57 11.48 -11.74 9.69
N ARG A 58 11.03 -10.92 8.72
CA ARG A 58 9.90 -9.99 8.91
C ARG A 58 8.64 -10.61 8.34
N LYS A 59 7.56 -10.55 9.11
CA LYS A 59 6.23 -10.94 8.64
C LYS A 59 5.60 -9.75 7.91
N PHE A 60 4.89 -10.06 6.82
CA PHE A 60 4.09 -9.11 6.08
C PHE A 60 2.62 -9.44 6.31
N SER A 61 1.83 -8.38 6.52
CA SER A 61 0.37 -8.45 6.55
C SER A 61 -0.17 -7.60 5.42
N LEU A 62 -0.94 -8.24 4.55
CA LEU A 62 -1.53 -7.67 3.36
C LEU A 62 -3.02 -7.45 3.63
N LEU A 63 -3.45 -6.21 3.52
CA LEU A 63 -4.86 -5.83 3.57
C LEU A 63 -5.25 -5.39 2.17
N ASN A 64 -6.09 -6.16 1.48
CA ASN A 64 -6.62 -5.78 0.18
C ASN A 64 -8.01 -5.15 0.37
N ILE A 65 -8.19 -3.92 -0.08
CA ILE A 65 -9.45 -3.18 0.06
C ILE A 65 -9.94 -2.72 -1.31
N HIS A 66 -11.25 -2.52 -1.44
CA HIS A 66 -11.83 -1.92 -2.64
C HIS A 66 -12.76 -0.78 -2.21
N ALA A 67 -12.37 0.46 -2.51
CA ALA A 67 -13.12 1.61 -2.05
C ALA A 67 -14.31 1.89 -2.97
N SER A 68 -15.43 2.28 -2.35
CA SER A 68 -16.62 2.70 -3.08
C SER A 68 -16.33 3.93 -3.98
N THR A 69 -17.06 4.04 -5.10
CA THR A 69 -16.86 5.12 -6.07
C THR A 69 -17.15 6.52 -5.49
N GLU A 70 -16.68 7.56 -6.16
CA GLU A 70 -16.88 8.96 -5.73
C GLU A 70 -18.38 9.33 -5.61
N VAL A 71 -19.25 8.72 -6.41
CA VAL A 71 -20.71 8.95 -6.39
C VAL A 71 -21.45 8.21 -5.27
N SER A 72 -20.75 7.39 -4.49
CA SER A 72 -21.34 6.67 -3.35
C SER A 72 -21.76 7.62 -2.23
N LYS A 73 -22.79 7.22 -1.47
CA LYS A 73 -23.26 7.99 -0.30
C LYS A 73 -22.16 8.16 0.74
N GLU A 74 -22.08 9.35 1.33
CA GLU A 74 -21.03 9.71 2.29
C GLU A 74 -21.01 8.79 3.53
N ILE A 75 -22.18 8.40 4.04
CA ILE A 75 -22.32 7.45 5.16
C ILE A 75 -21.62 6.11 4.84
N LYS A 76 -21.80 5.57 3.63
CA LYS A 76 -21.16 4.32 3.22
C LYS A 76 -19.63 4.45 3.15
N LYS A 77 -19.14 5.61 2.71
CA LYS A 77 -17.69 5.88 2.68
C LYS A 77 -17.13 5.94 4.10
N LEU A 78 -17.86 6.55 5.03
CA LEU A 78 -17.44 6.63 6.44
C LEU A 78 -17.36 5.23 7.06
N GLU A 79 -18.44 4.45 6.97
CA GLU A 79 -18.49 3.06 7.46
C GLU A 79 -17.36 2.19 6.87
N PHE A 80 -17.05 2.38 5.58
CA PHE A 80 -15.95 1.70 4.92
C PHE A 80 -14.59 2.02 5.55
N TYR A 81 -14.26 3.31 5.74
CA TYR A 81 -12.98 3.72 6.31
C TYR A 81 -12.84 3.36 7.80
N GLU A 82 -13.94 3.36 8.56
CA GLU A 82 -13.96 2.86 9.95
C GLU A 82 -13.57 1.38 10.00
N LYS A 83 -14.14 0.55 9.12
CA LYS A 83 -13.82 -0.87 9.03
C LYS A 83 -12.37 -1.12 8.59
N VAL A 84 -11.85 -0.31 7.66
CA VAL A 84 -10.43 -0.38 7.25
C VAL A 84 -9.52 -0.07 8.44
N GLU A 85 -9.87 0.93 9.25
CA GLU A 85 -9.10 1.28 10.44
C GLU A 85 -9.13 0.17 11.51
N GLU A 86 -10.29 -0.43 11.78
CA GLU A 86 -10.41 -1.58 12.67
C GLU A 86 -9.49 -2.72 12.23
N MET A 87 -9.55 -3.10 10.95
CA MET A 87 -8.72 -4.16 10.39
C MET A 87 -7.23 -3.83 10.41
N TYR A 88 -6.86 -2.59 10.11
CA TYR A 88 -5.48 -2.14 10.17
C TYR A 88 -4.90 -2.23 11.59
N ASN A 89 -5.71 -1.87 12.59
CA ASN A 89 -5.34 -1.90 14.00
C ASN A 89 -5.27 -3.33 14.56
N ALA A 90 -6.05 -4.26 14.03
CA ALA A 90 -5.96 -5.68 14.37
C ALA A 90 -4.64 -6.33 13.90
N ILE A 91 -3.94 -5.74 12.91
CA ILE A 91 -2.66 -6.25 12.44
C ILE A 91 -1.55 -5.96 13.47
N PRO A 92 -0.75 -6.97 13.88
CA PRO A 92 0.32 -6.77 14.84
C PRO A 92 1.32 -5.69 14.42
N ASN A 93 1.69 -4.80 15.33
CA ASN A 93 2.61 -3.68 15.05
C ASN A 93 4.02 -4.10 14.62
N PHE A 94 4.41 -5.35 14.88
CA PHE A 94 5.69 -5.88 14.44
C PHE A 94 5.70 -6.31 12.97
N ASP A 95 4.53 -6.58 12.38
CA ASP A 95 4.38 -6.93 10.96
C ASP A 95 4.58 -5.67 10.10
N VAL A 96 5.16 -5.84 8.92
CA VAL A 96 5.12 -4.81 7.89
C VAL A 96 3.71 -4.82 7.30
N LYS A 97 2.98 -3.70 7.45
CA LYS A 97 1.61 -3.54 6.96
C LYS A 97 1.63 -3.00 5.53
N ILE A 98 1.01 -3.73 4.62
CA ILE A 98 0.85 -3.33 3.22
C ILE A 98 -0.64 -3.28 2.91
N LEU A 99 -1.13 -2.11 2.55
CA LEU A 99 -2.48 -1.91 2.04
C LEU A 99 -2.43 -1.97 0.51
N LEU A 100 -3.14 -2.93 -0.08
CA LEU A 100 -3.34 -3.06 -1.52
C LEU A 100 -4.76 -2.60 -1.83
N SER A 101 -4.96 -1.83 -2.90
CA SER A 101 -6.31 -1.41 -3.23
C SER A 101 -6.49 -0.84 -4.63
N ASP A 102 -7.72 -0.93 -5.13
CA ASP A 102 -8.27 0.08 -6.04
C ASP A 102 -9.11 1.08 -5.20
N MET A 103 -8.54 2.26 -4.96
CA MET A 103 -9.15 3.29 -4.11
C MET A 103 -10.12 4.20 -4.88
N ASN A 104 -10.24 4.07 -6.20
CA ASN A 104 -11.03 4.99 -7.03
C ASN A 104 -10.65 6.48 -6.79
N THR A 105 -9.36 6.75 -6.65
CA THR A 105 -8.82 8.06 -6.27
C THR A 105 -8.14 8.78 -7.42
N LYS A 106 -8.07 10.11 -7.31
CA LYS A 106 -7.25 10.96 -8.18
C LYS A 106 -6.32 11.78 -7.31
N ILE A 107 -5.04 11.41 -7.32
CA ILE A 107 -4.04 12.05 -6.46
C ILE A 107 -3.52 13.32 -7.12
N GLY A 108 -3.67 14.45 -6.41
CA GLY A 108 -3.16 15.76 -6.82
C GLY A 108 -1.68 15.96 -6.49
N ARG A 109 -1.15 17.14 -6.84
CA ARG A 109 0.25 17.53 -6.58
C ARG A 109 0.37 18.60 -5.48
N GLU A 110 -0.59 18.66 -4.58
CA GLU A 110 -0.57 19.62 -3.47
C GLU A 110 0.68 19.42 -2.61
N GLU A 111 1.42 20.51 -2.38
CA GLU A 111 2.72 20.44 -1.70
C GLU A 111 2.64 19.83 -0.30
N ARG A 112 1.54 20.11 0.41
CA ARG A 112 1.26 19.58 1.75
C ARG A 112 1.20 18.04 1.79
N ASN A 113 0.80 17.41 0.68
CA ASN A 113 0.56 15.97 0.59
C ASN A 113 1.80 15.20 0.10
N ILE A 114 2.80 15.88 -0.49
CA ILE A 114 4.02 15.27 -1.07
C ILE A 114 4.74 14.30 -0.12
N PRO A 115 4.85 14.53 1.20
CA PRO A 115 5.50 13.57 2.09
C PRO A 115 4.82 12.19 2.13
N ILE A 116 3.52 12.15 1.85
CA ILE A 116 2.69 10.94 1.89
C ILE A 116 2.52 10.38 0.48
N THR A 117 2.11 11.23 -0.48
CA THR A 117 1.77 10.85 -1.85
C THR A 117 2.99 10.81 -2.77
N GLY A 118 4.04 11.57 -2.51
CA GLY A 118 5.15 11.73 -3.45
C GLY A 118 4.86 12.75 -4.55
N LYS A 119 5.82 12.93 -5.47
CA LYS A 119 5.80 13.99 -6.49
C LYS A 119 5.31 13.52 -7.86
N GLU A 120 5.16 12.21 -8.06
CA GLU A 120 4.96 11.61 -9.37
C GLU A 120 3.48 11.45 -9.73
N ASN A 121 2.59 12.26 -9.15
CA ASN A 121 1.15 12.23 -9.42
C ASN A 121 0.79 12.70 -10.84
N LEU A 122 -0.31 12.21 -11.40
CA LEU A 122 -0.81 12.62 -12.71
C LEU A 122 -1.70 13.87 -12.63
N HIS A 123 -2.51 13.98 -11.57
CA HIS A 123 -3.53 15.02 -11.44
C HIS A 123 -2.99 16.25 -10.70
N LYS A 124 -3.63 17.41 -10.92
CA LYS A 124 -3.29 18.64 -10.20
C LYS A 124 -3.95 18.70 -8.83
N LEU A 125 -5.21 18.29 -8.75
CA LEU A 125 -6.05 18.35 -7.57
C LEU A 125 -6.40 16.94 -7.10
N THR A 126 -6.46 16.80 -5.79
CA THR A 126 -6.89 15.64 -5.02
C THR A 126 -8.42 15.63 -4.93
N ASN A 127 -9.07 14.49 -5.20
CA ASN A 127 -10.52 14.35 -5.00
C ASN A 127 -10.88 13.94 -3.55
N ASP A 128 -12.16 14.02 -3.18
CA ASP A 128 -12.61 13.78 -1.80
C ASP A 128 -12.30 12.37 -1.29
N ASN A 129 -12.41 11.36 -2.17
CA ASN A 129 -12.06 9.99 -1.84
C ASN A 129 -10.58 9.86 -1.45
N GLU A 130 -9.70 10.59 -2.14
CA GLU A 130 -8.27 10.58 -1.87
C GLU A 130 -7.90 11.37 -0.62
N GLN A 131 -8.61 12.47 -0.33
CA GLN A 131 -8.38 13.24 0.89
C GLN A 131 -8.50 12.35 2.15
N LYS A 132 -9.49 11.44 2.17
CA LYS A 132 -9.65 10.42 3.24
C LYS A 132 -8.49 9.42 3.29
N LEU A 133 -7.97 9.01 2.13
CA LEU A 133 -6.81 8.11 2.05
C LEU A 133 -5.55 8.78 2.60
N ILE A 134 -5.31 10.03 2.23
CA ILE A 134 -4.16 10.82 2.71
C ILE A 134 -4.25 11.02 4.22
N GLU A 135 -5.44 11.32 4.74
CA GLU A 135 -5.66 11.45 6.19
C GLU A 135 -5.41 10.13 6.92
N PHE A 136 -5.91 9.02 6.40
CA PHE A 136 -5.63 7.68 6.92
C PHE A 136 -4.13 7.37 6.92
N ALA A 137 -3.44 7.66 5.80
CA ALA A 137 -2.01 7.42 5.66
C ALA A 137 -1.19 8.30 6.60
N ALA A 138 -1.55 9.58 6.73
CA ALA A 138 -0.93 10.52 7.66
C ALA A 138 -1.03 10.03 9.11
N LYS A 139 -2.26 9.66 9.54
CA LYS A 139 -2.56 9.15 10.88
C LYS A 139 -1.73 7.91 11.21
N ASN A 140 -1.58 7.02 10.24
CA ASN A 140 -0.93 5.72 10.42
C ASN A 140 0.55 5.69 10.01
N ARG A 141 1.16 6.84 9.71
CA ARG A 141 2.56 6.98 9.25
C ARG A 141 2.87 6.11 8.03
N MET A 142 1.90 5.98 7.14
CA MET A 142 2.00 5.26 5.88
C MET A 142 2.41 6.19 4.74
N VAL A 143 2.89 5.59 3.67
CA VAL A 143 3.20 6.29 2.43
C VAL A 143 2.57 5.59 1.23
N ILE A 144 2.11 6.38 0.25
CA ILE A 144 1.59 5.86 -1.02
C ILE A 144 2.77 5.65 -1.95
N LYS A 145 2.97 4.41 -2.40
CA LYS A 145 4.18 4.03 -3.12
C LYS A 145 4.08 4.23 -4.62
N THR A 146 2.90 4.04 -5.21
CA THR A 146 2.65 4.13 -6.66
C THR A 146 3.02 5.49 -7.24
N THR A 147 2.85 6.53 -6.44
CA THR A 147 3.07 7.94 -6.78
C THR A 147 4.41 8.52 -6.29
N GLN A 148 5.23 7.68 -5.65
CA GLN A 148 6.63 8.02 -5.32
C GLN A 148 7.61 7.62 -6.42
N LEU A 149 7.22 6.69 -7.29
CA LEU A 149 8.10 6.12 -8.31
C LEU A 149 7.98 6.91 -9.61
N LYS A 150 9.14 7.26 -10.18
CA LYS A 150 9.20 7.97 -11.45
C LYS A 150 8.84 7.03 -12.59
N HIS A 151 7.68 7.25 -13.17
CA HIS A 151 7.18 6.52 -14.34
C HIS A 151 6.90 7.47 -15.50
N LYS A 152 6.85 6.93 -16.73
CA LYS A 152 6.31 7.69 -17.89
C LYS A 152 4.81 7.93 -17.64
N ASN A 153 4.28 9.10 -18.01
CA ASN A 153 2.89 9.47 -17.73
C ASN A 153 1.87 8.45 -18.27
N ASN A 154 2.14 7.82 -19.42
CA ASN A 154 1.28 6.77 -19.97
C ASN A 154 1.24 5.47 -19.14
N ARG A 155 2.18 5.29 -18.21
CA ARG A 155 2.29 4.15 -17.28
C ARG A 155 1.88 4.48 -15.85
N LYS A 156 1.45 5.72 -15.58
CA LYS A 156 0.93 6.13 -14.25
C LYS A 156 -0.55 5.83 -14.08
N VAL A 157 -1.28 5.76 -15.19
CA VAL A 157 -2.71 5.45 -15.25
C VAL A 157 -2.90 3.95 -15.03
N THR A 158 -3.71 3.58 -14.04
CA THR A 158 -4.07 2.19 -13.72
C THR A 158 -5.37 1.76 -14.42
N TRP A 159 -6.25 2.72 -14.74
CA TRP A 159 -7.53 2.49 -15.41
C TRP A 159 -7.90 3.58 -16.42
N ARG A 160 -8.54 3.18 -17.53
CA ARG A 160 -9.16 4.11 -18.48
C ARG A 160 -10.53 3.59 -18.88
N LYS A 161 -11.49 4.51 -18.96
CA LYS A 161 -12.78 4.27 -19.60
C LYS A 161 -12.56 4.06 -21.11
N ILE A 162 -13.40 3.24 -21.73
CA ILE A 162 -13.36 2.95 -23.18
C ILE A 162 -13.44 4.23 -24.02
N ASP A 163 -14.17 5.25 -23.54
CA ASP A 163 -14.29 6.56 -24.21
C ASP A 163 -13.04 7.45 -24.08
N GLY A 164 -12.03 7.04 -23.30
CA GLY A 164 -10.79 7.76 -23.06
C GLY A 164 -10.92 9.06 -22.26
N LYS A 165 -12.13 9.46 -21.86
CA LYS A 165 -12.39 10.74 -21.18
C LYS A 165 -12.08 10.69 -19.69
N VAL A 166 -12.16 9.50 -19.08
CA VAL A 166 -11.92 9.29 -17.66
C VAL A 166 -10.80 8.29 -17.48
N SER A 167 -9.82 8.65 -16.65
CA SER A 167 -8.71 7.80 -16.26
C SER A 167 -8.37 8.03 -14.79
N ASN A 168 -7.98 6.96 -14.12
CA ASN A 168 -7.37 6.95 -12.80
C ASN A 168 -5.96 6.35 -12.93
#